data_AF-A0A2M8S3W6-F1
#
_entry.id   AF-A0A2M8S3W6-F1
#
_cell.length_a   1.000
_cell.length_b   1.000
_cell.length_c   1.000
_cell.angle_alpha   90.00
_cell.angle_beta   90.00
_cell.angle_gamma   90.00
#
_symmetry.space_group_name_H-M   'P 1'
#
loop_
_entity.id
_entity.type
_entity.pdbx_description
1 polymer ?
#
loop_
_entity_poly.entity_id
_entity_poly.type
_entity_poly.pdbx_seq_one_letter_code
_entity_poly.pdbx_strand_id
1 'polypeptide(L)'
;MAKQDADCVTLDLFANVPKVGRPKTNPLTREQQLRINKRNQLKRDKSSGLKRVELKLHQDLVMELEKRATDLGISRSELIETILQDYLNIQKARN
;
A
#
# COMPACT_ATOMS: atom_id res chain seq x y z
N MET A 1 -21.44 14.11 -7.84
CA MET A 1 -20.75 13.04 -7.08
C MET A 1 -19.37 13.54 -6.70
N ALA A 2 -19.03 13.53 -5.41
CA ALA A 2 -17.69 13.89 -4.95
C ALA A 2 -16.69 12.86 -5.50
N LYS A 3 -15.74 13.32 -6.32
CA LYS A 3 -14.75 12.47 -6.99
C LYS A 3 -13.44 12.56 -6.19
N GLN A 4 -12.86 11.42 -5.84
CA GLN A 4 -11.62 11.35 -5.08
C GLN A 4 -10.50 10.88 -6.00
N ASP A 5 -9.59 11.80 -6.38
CA ASP A 5 -8.56 11.57 -7.41
C ASP A 5 -7.51 10.50 -7.05
N ALA A 6 -7.47 10.09 -5.78
CA ALA A 6 -6.54 9.11 -5.24
C ALA A 6 -7.08 7.66 -5.23
N ASP A 7 -8.33 7.43 -5.64
CA ASP A 7 -8.91 6.08 -5.66
C ASP A 7 -8.26 5.24 -6.77
N CYS A 8 -7.43 4.27 -6.35
CA CYS A 8 -6.71 3.35 -7.23
C CYS A 8 -7.42 1.99 -7.38
N VAL A 9 -8.60 1.81 -6.77
CA VAL A 9 -9.28 0.50 -6.66
C VAL A 9 -10.56 0.45 -7.48
N THR A 10 -11.21 1.60 -7.71
CA THR A 10 -12.40 1.71 -8.58
C THR A 10 -12.00 1.84 -10.05
N LEU A 11 -12.84 1.34 -10.98
CA LEU A 11 -12.69 1.53 -12.43
C LEU A 11 -12.40 3.01 -12.74
N ASP A 12 -11.20 3.26 -13.27
CA ASP A 12 -10.67 4.61 -13.47
C ASP A 12 -11.41 5.32 -14.60
N LEU A 13 -12.43 6.10 -14.21
CA LEU A 13 -13.22 6.96 -15.11
C LEU A 13 -12.37 7.99 -15.87
N PHE A 14 -11.08 8.16 -15.50
CA PHE A 14 -10.13 9.08 -16.13
C PHE A 14 -9.01 8.34 -16.89
N ALA A 15 -9.23 7.08 -17.30
CA ALA A 15 -8.27 6.29 -18.05
C ALA A 15 -7.73 7.02 -19.30
N ASN A 16 -8.61 7.77 -19.99
CA ASN A 16 -8.32 8.48 -21.24
C ASN A 16 -7.89 9.94 -21.05
N VAL A 17 -7.91 10.47 -19.82
CA VAL A 17 -7.54 11.86 -19.56
C VAL A 17 -6.01 11.96 -19.43
N PRO A 18 -5.34 12.81 -20.21
CA PRO A 18 -3.90 13.02 -20.07
C PRO A 18 -3.59 13.64 -18.70
N LYS A 19 -2.85 12.89 -17.86
CA LYS A 19 -2.36 13.37 -16.56
C LYS A 19 -0.98 13.99 -16.69
N VAL A 20 -0.76 15.10 -15.99
CA VAL A 20 0.54 15.79 -15.91
C VAL A 20 1.57 14.81 -15.34
N GLY A 21 2.70 14.62 -16.03
CA GLY A 21 3.77 13.68 -15.63
C GLY A 21 3.80 12.33 -16.36
N ARG A 22 2.82 12.00 -17.22
CA ARG A 22 2.97 10.86 -18.15
C ARG A 22 3.85 11.29 -19.33
N PRO A 23 5.04 10.72 -19.56
CA PRO A 23 5.79 10.98 -20.77
C PRO A 23 4.92 10.59 -21.97
N LYS A 24 4.72 11.51 -22.92
CA LYS A 24 4.02 11.23 -24.19
C LYS A 24 4.63 10.02 -24.93
N THR A 25 5.88 9.70 -24.61
CA THR A 25 6.75 8.71 -25.26
C THR A 25 6.74 7.32 -24.62
N ASN A 26 5.98 7.04 -23.55
CA ASN A 26 5.96 5.68 -23.00
C ASN A 26 5.33 4.73 -24.05
N PRO A 27 6.09 3.75 -24.59
CA PRO A 27 5.63 2.90 -25.69
C PRO A 27 4.53 1.91 -25.28
N LEU A 28 4.28 1.77 -23.97
CA LEU A 28 3.31 0.84 -23.42
C LEU A 28 1.96 1.50 -23.17
N THR A 29 0.89 0.73 -23.41
CA THR A 29 -0.46 1.13 -23.03
C THR A 29 -0.58 1.17 -21.50
N ARG A 30 -1.55 1.93 -20.98
CA ARG A 30 -1.78 2.08 -19.54
C ARG A 30 -2.00 0.73 -18.85
N GLU A 31 -2.78 -0.15 -19.47
CA GLU A 31 -3.05 -1.49 -18.95
C GLU A 31 -1.77 -2.34 -18.87
N GLN A 32 -0.94 -2.31 -19.90
CA GLN A 32 0.36 -3.00 -19.90
C GLN A 32 1.29 -2.43 -18.82
N GLN A 33 1.33 -1.11 -18.68
CA GLN A 33 2.15 -0.44 -17.67
C GLN A 33 1.72 -0.82 -16.25
N LEU A 34 0.41 -0.84 -15.96
CA LEU A 34 -0.11 -1.26 -14.65
C LEU A 34 0.26 -2.72 -14.33
N ARG A 35 0.16 -3.63 -15.31
CA ARG A 35 0.57 -5.04 -15.16
C ARG A 35 2.06 -5.17 -14.85
N ILE A 36 2.91 -4.43 -15.57
CA ILE A 36 4.37 -4.45 -15.35
C ILE A 36 4.73 -3.87 -13.99
N ASN A 37 4.15 -2.73 -13.62
CA ASN A 37 4.35 -2.11 -12.32
C ASN A 37 3.96 -3.05 -11.18
N LYS A 38 2.82 -3.74 -11.30
CA LYS A 38 2.38 -4.73 -10.32
C LYS A 38 3.34 -5.91 -10.23
N ARG A 39 3.80 -6.44 -11.36
CA ARG A 39 4.80 -7.51 -11.39
C ARG A 39 6.12 -7.08 -10.75
N ASN A 40 6.57 -5.85 -11.00
CA ASN A 40 7.80 -5.32 -10.40
C ASN A 40 7.64 -5.10 -8.89
N GLN A 41 6.48 -4.62 -8.43
CA GLN A 41 6.15 -4.56 -7.01
C GLN A 41 6.28 -5.95 -6.36
N LEU A 42 5.60 -6.95 -6.91
CA LEU A 42 5.64 -8.32 -6.37
C LEU A 42 7.05 -8.92 -6.39
N LYS A 43 7.86 -8.63 -7.42
CA LYS A 43 9.27 -9.06 -7.48
C LYS A 43 10.10 -8.41 -6.36
N ARG A 44 9.94 -7.10 -6.14
CA ARG A 44 10.64 -6.38 -5.07
C ARG A 44 10.25 -6.91 -3.70
N ASP A 45 8.95 -7.04 -3.45
CA ASP A 45 8.43 -7.57 -2.18
C ASP A 45 9.00 -8.97 -1.91
N LYS A 46 9.01 -9.84 -2.94
CA LYS A 46 9.61 -11.18 -2.83
C LYS A 46 11.11 -11.14 -2.54
N SER A 47 11.87 -10.27 -3.21
CA SER A 47 13.32 -10.13 -2.95
C SER A 47 13.62 -9.58 -1.56
N SER A 48 12.73 -8.75 -1.02
CA SER A 48 12.84 -8.20 0.35
C SER A 48 12.28 -9.15 1.42
N GLY A 49 11.85 -10.37 1.04
CA GLY A 49 11.26 -11.33 1.97
C GLY A 49 9.88 -10.94 2.52
N LEU A 50 9.25 -9.91 1.96
CA LEU A 50 7.97 -9.40 2.42
C LEU A 50 6.83 -10.31 1.95
N LYS A 51 5.91 -10.61 2.88
CA LYS A 51 4.67 -11.34 2.59
C LYS A 51 3.48 -10.51 3.05
N ARG A 52 2.48 -10.38 2.18
CA ARG A 52 1.22 -9.72 2.50
C ARG A 52 0.28 -10.72 3.16
N VAL A 53 -0.26 -10.33 4.32
CA VAL A 53 -1.33 -11.06 5.01
C VAL A 53 -2.60 -10.22 4.91
N GLU A 54 -3.71 -10.85 4.58
CA GLU A 54 -5.03 -10.23 4.55
C GLU A 54 -5.83 -10.69 5.76
N LEU A 55 -6.35 -9.75 6.54
CA LEU A 55 -7.00 -10.00 7.81
C LEU A 55 -8.34 -9.25 7.86
N LYS A 56 -9.38 -9.92 8.35
CA LYS A 56 -10.67 -9.29 8.66
C LYS A 56 -10.73 -9.00 10.16
N LEU A 57 -10.99 -7.75 10.51
CA LEU A 57 -11.05 -7.28 11.90
C LEU A 57 -12.37 -6.54 12.13
N HIS A 58 -12.78 -6.44 13.39
CA HIS A 58 -13.88 -5.58 13.79
C HIS A 58 -13.52 -4.11 13.56
N GLN A 59 -14.51 -3.31 13.12
CA GLN A 59 -14.32 -1.90 12.81
C GLN A 59 -13.72 -1.11 13.97
N ASP A 60 -14.21 -1.34 15.19
CA ASP A 60 -13.76 -0.62 16.39
C ASP A 60 -12.28 -0.83 16.67
N LEU A 61 -11.79 -2.05 16.45
CA LEU A 61 -10.37 -2.36 16.60
C LEU A 61 -9.52 -1.66 15.53
N VAL A 62 -10.01 -1.60 14.30
CA VAL A 62 -9.31 -0.89 13.21
C VAL A 62 -9.22 0.61 13.50
N MET A 63 -10.29 1.21 14.00
CA MET A 63 -10.30 2.64 14.38
C MET A 63 -9.31 2.93 15.50
N GLU A 64 -9.26 2.08 16.53
CA GLU A 64 -8.31 2.23 17.63
C GLU A 64 -6.85 2.10 17.15
N LEU A 65 -6.57 1.17 16.23
CA LEU A 65 -5.25 1.04 15.59
C LEU A 65 -4.87 2.29 14.78
N GLU A 66 -5.81 2.85 14.01
CA GLU A 66 -5.56 4.08 13.24
C GLU A 66 -5.30 5.28 14.14
N LYS A 67 -6.07 5.42 15.22
CA LYS A 67 -5.87 6.49 16.20
C LYS A 67 -4.49 6.40 16.83
N ARG A 68 -4.11 5.23 17.36
CA ARG A 68 -2.78 5.01 17.96
C ARG A 68 -1.65 5.24 16.97
N ALA A 69 -1.79 4.78 15.73
CA ALA A 69 -0.79 5.01 14.70
C ALA A 69 -0.62 6.51 14.41
N THR A 70 -1.72 7.26 14.38
CA THR A 70 -1.72 8.72 14.21
C THR A 70 -1.05 9.43 15.39
N ASP A 71 -1.38 9.05 16.63
CA ASP A 71 -0.79 9.60 17.85
C ASP A 71 0.73 9.36 17.91
N LEU A 72 1.19 8.22 17.38
CA LEU A 72 2.61 7.86 17.27
C LEU A 72 3.31 8.42 16.03
N GLY A 73 2.56 9.02 15.09
CA GLY A 73 3.09 9.53 13.83
C GLY A 73 3.63 8.45 12.87
N ILE A 74 3.17 7.20 13.00
CA ILE A 74 3.60 6.06 12.18
C ILE A 74 2.45 5.52 11.34
N SER A 75 2.76 4.68 10.35
CA SER A 75 1.71 4.03 9.56
C SER A 75 1.02 2.92 10.37
N ARG A 76 -0.27 2.66 10.10
CA ARG A 76 -0.99 1.53 10.71
C ARG A 76 -0.27 0.19 10.49
N SER A 77 0.32 -0.02 9.32
CA SER A 77 1.07 -1.24 9.00
C SER A 77 2.32 -1.39 9.88
N GLU A 78 3.03 -0.29 10.13
CA GLU A 78 4.21 -0.24 10.98
C GLU A 78 3.85 -0.51 12.45
N LEU A 79 2.77 0.10 12.94
CA LEU A 79 2.25 -0.19 14.29
C LEU A 79 1.92 -1.68 14.46
N ILE A 80 1.25 -2.30 13.49
CA ILE A 80 0.93 -3.73 13.53
C ILE A 80 2.21 -4.58 13.50
N GLU A 81 3.21 -4.22 12.67
CA GLU A 81 4.50 -4.92 12.64
C GLU A 81 5.21 -4.84 14.00
N THR A 82 5.23 -3.68 14.65
CA THR A 82 5.81 -3.49 15.99
C THR A 82 5.09 -4.35 17.04
N ILE A 83 3.75 -4.32 17.07
CA ILE A 83 2.96 -5.12 18.02
C ILE A 83 3.27 -6.63 17.84
N LEU A 84 3.36 -7.09 16.60
CA LEU A 84 3.67 -8.50 16.30
C LEU A 84 5.10 -8.88 16.68
N GLN A 85 6.07 -7.98 16.45
CA GLN A 85 7.46 -8.17 16.86
C GLN A 85 7.57 -8.27 18.38
N ASP A 86 6.90 -7.36 19.11
CA ASP A 86 6.88 -7.36 20.57
C ASP A 86 6.21 -8.62 21.13
N TYR A 87 5.05 -8.99 20.61
CA TYR A 87 4.31 -10.19 21.05
C TYR A 87 5.09 -11.48 20.82
N LEU A 88 5.79 -11.59 19.68
CA LEU A 88 6.60 -12.75 19.34
C LEU A 88 8.04 -12.68 19.90
N ASN A 89 8.38 -11.62 20.64
CA ASN A 89 9.75 -11.33 21.12
C ASN A 89 10.81 -11.35 19.99
N ILE A 90 10.42 -10.94 18.79
CA ILE A 90 11.33 -10.81 17.64
C ILE A 90 11.91 -9.40 17.67
N GLN A 91 12.88 -9.16 18.54
CA GLN A 91 13.65 -7.93 18.45
C GLN A 91 14.52 -7.97 17.19
N LYS A 92 14.28 -7.06 16.24
CA LYS A 92 15.29 -6.72 15.23
C LYS A 92 16.50 -6.19 16.01
N ALA A 93 17.61 -6.93 16.00
CA ALA A 93 18.90 -6.37 16.36
C ALA A 93 19.08 -5.10 15.50
N ARG A 94 18.97 -3.93 16.13
CA ARG A 94 19.29 -2.65 15.50
C ARG A 94 20.78 -2.69 15.17
N ASN A 95 21.11 -2.91 13.90
CA ASN A 95 22.41 -2.53 13.34
C ASN A 95 22.34 -1.07 12.89
#